data_AF-A0A3S0LN53-F1
#
_entry.id   AF-A0A3S0LN53-F1
#
_cell.length_a   1.000
_cell.length_b   1.000
_cell.length_c   1.000
_cell.angle_alpha   90.00
_cell.angle_beta   90.00
_cell.angle_gamma   90.00
#
_symmetry.space_group_name_H-M   'P 1'
#
loop_
_entity.id
_entity.type
_entity.pdbx_description
1 polymer ?
#
loop_
_entity_poly.entity_id
_entity_poly.type
_entity_poly.pdbx_seq_one_letter_code
_entity_poly.pdbx_strand_id
1 'polypeptide(L)'
;MNSPSSPRSVLQKLHDQYPIFKSHLPLAIGINKQLTKLHPEISSKELVAALRHHTASTSYLKVMEKATHRFDLEGNQAGEVTQEQQGFASAQLKERFKKKMESKKLIEKAKQAQLAEQKKAEKLGQLVEKFGNQRR
;
A
#
# COMPACT_ATOMS: atom_id res chain seq x y z
N MET A 1 14.53 22.51 -14.74
CA MET A 1 14.21 22.48 -13.30
C MET A 1 13.20 21.36 -13.07
N ASN A 2 13.66 20.13 -12.79
CA ASN A 2 12.77 19.03 -12.40
C ASN A 2 12.87 18.88 -10.89
N SER A 3 11.97 19.51 -10.15
CA SER A 3 11.83 19.21 -8.73
C SER A 3 11.56 17.71 -8.58
N PRO A 4 12.22 17.00 -7.66
CA PRO A 4 12.01 15.57 -7.48
C PRO A 4 10.55 15.37 -7.04
N SER A 5 9.71 14.94 -7.97
CA SER A 5 8.32 14.63 -7.64
C SER A 5 8.33 13.23 -7.04
N SER A 6 7.97 13.12 -5.77
CA SER A 6 7.80 11.81 -5.15
C SER A 6 6.86 10.95 -6.02
N PRO A 7 7.10 9.63 -6.16
CA PRO A 7 6.18 8.74 -6.86
C PRO A 7 4.72 8.85 -6.36
N ARG A 8 4.55 9.21 -5.08
CA ARG A 8 3.22 9.50 -4.50
C ARG A 8 2.60 10.80 -5.00
N SER A 9 3.37 11.88 -5.16
CA SER A 9 2.86 13.15 -5.70
C SER A 9 2.54 13.04 -7.18
N VAL A 10 3.34 12.27 -7.95
CA VAL A 10 3.00 11.91 -9.33
C VAL A 10 1.67 11.15 -9.38
N LEU A 11 1.52 10.14 -8.54
CA LEU A 11 0.28 9.36 -8.49
C LEU A 11 -0.93 10.21 -8.12
N GLN A 12 -0.79 11.13 -7.16
CA GLN A 12 -1.87 12.04 -6.78
C GLN A 12 -2.33 12.90 -7.97
N LYS A 13 -1.39 13.50 -8.72
CA LYS A 13 -1.71 14.27 -9.92
C LYS A 13 -2.47 13.42 -10.96
N LEU A 14 -2.06 12.17 -11.15
CA LEU A 14 -2.76 11.26 -12.07
C LEU A 14 -4.18 10.91 -11.59
N HIS A 15 -4.39 10.77 -10.27
CA HIS A 15 -5.72 10.56 -9.70
C HIS A 15 -6.64 11.78 -9.91
N ASP A 16 -6.09 12.98 -9.87
CA ASP A 16 -6.86 14.22 -10.05
C ASP A 16 -7.21 14.46 -11.52
N GLN A 17 -6.32 14.08 -12.44
CA GLN A 17 -6.50 14.29 -13.88
C GLN A 17 -7.30 13.19 -14.57
N TYR A 18 -7.17 11.94 -14.12
CA TYR A 18 -7.72 10.78 -14.84
C TYR A 18 -8.63 9.94 -13.92
N PRO A 19 -9.93 9.79 -14.26
CA PRO A 19 -10.89 9.06 -13.44
C PRO A 19 -10.56 7.58 -13.30
N ILE A 20 -9.85 7.00 -14.28
CA ILE A 20 -9.42 5.60 -14.25
C ILE A 20 -8.49 5.30 -13.08
N PHE A 21 -7.63 6.26 -12.69
CA PHE A 21 -6.70 6.09 -11.58
C PHE A 21 -7.42 6.27 -10.26
N LYS A 22 -8.34 7.24 -10.18
CA LYS A 22 -9.18 7.44 -8.99
C LYS A 22 -10.01 6.20 -8.66
N SER A 23 -10.54 5.53 -9.68
CA SER A 23 -11.37 4.33 -9.52
C SER A 23 -10.57 3.03 -9.50
N HIS A 24 -9.23 3.10 -9.63
CA HIS A 24 -8.34 1.95 -9.70
C HIS A 24 -8.72 0.92 -10.78
N LEU A 25 -9.19 1.40 -11.95
CA LEU A 25 -9.57 0.54 -13.05
C LEU A 25 -8.35 -0.19 -13.63
N PRO A 26 -8.52 -1.41 -14.19
CA PRO A 26 -7.42 -2.14 -14.79
C PRO A 26 -6.83 -1.36 -15.96
N LEU A 27 -5.52 -1.10 -15.88
CA LEU A 27 -4.85 -0.24 -16.85
C LEU A 27 -4.52 -1.00 -18.13
N ALA A 28 -4.63 -0.30 -19.26
CA ALA A 28 -4.14 -0.74 -20.57
C ALA A 28 -2.64 -1.08 -20.54
N ILE A 29 -2.26 -2.08 -21.34
CA ILE A 29 -0.85 -2.43 -21.52
C ILE A 29 -0.15 -1.27 -22.24
N GLY A 30 0.96 -0.78 -21.67
CA GLY A 30 1.72 0.32 -22.25
C GLY A 30 1.20 1.72 -21.90
N ILE A 31 0.27 1.85 -20.93
CA ILE A 31 -0.23 3.15 -20.46
C ILE A 31 0.89 4.09 -19.98
N ASN A 32 2.00 3.54 -19.51
CA ASN A 32 3.19 4.30 -19.14
C ASN A 32 3.76 5.08 -20.32
N LYS A 33 3.77 4.50 -21.53
CA LYS A 33 4.26 5.18 -22.74
C LYS A 33 3.31 6.30 -23.16
N GLN A 34 2.00 6.10 -23.03
CA GLN A 34 1.01 7.14 -23.31
C GLN A 34 1.17 8.31 -22.34
N LEU A 35 1.27 8.02 -21.05
CA LEU A 35 1.48 9.03 -20.01
C LEU A 35 2.80 9.79 -20.17
N THR A 36 3.90 9.14 -20.56
CA THR A 36 5.16 9.85 -20.86
C THR A 36 5.03 10.81 -22.05
N LYS A 37 4.19 10.49 -23.04
CA LYS A 37 3.94 11.39 -24.18
C LYS A 37 3.08 12.59 -23.80
N LEU A 38 2.06 12.38 -22.96
CA LEU A 38 1.15 13.43 -22.49
C LEU A 38 1.79 14.34 -21.42
N HIS A 39 2.65 13.76 -20.59
CA HIS A 39 3.33 14.43 -19.48
C HIS A 39 4.86 14.35 -19.63
N PRO A 40 5.45 14.99 -20.66
CA PRO A 40 6.90 15.02 -20.83
C PRO A 40 7.62 15.75 -19.68
N GLU A 41 6.91 16.54 -18.88
CA GLU A 41 7.45 17.19 -17.68
C GLU A 41 7.79 16.20 -16.56
N ILE A 42 7.18 15.00 -16.55
CA ILE A 42 7.39 13.97 -15.53
C ILE A 42 8.46 12.98 -16.01
N SER A 43 9.40 12.64 -15.13
CA SER A 43 10.42 11.63 -15.45
C SER A 43 9.78 10.26 -15.65
N SER A 44 10.14 9.56 -16.73
CA SER A 44 9.68 8.19 -16.99
C SER A 44 9.95 7.24 -15.82
N LYS A 45 11.04 7.46 -15.07
CA LYS A 45 11.38 6.66 -13.88
C LYS A 45 10.38 6.89 -12.74
N GLU A 46 10.02 8.14 -12.48
CA GLU A 46 9.03 8.51 -11.46
C GLU A 46 7.65 7.98 -11.82
N LEU A 47 7.28 8.06 -13.11
CA LEU A 47 6.02 7.54 -13.61
C LEU A 47 5.94 6.01 -13.46
N VAL A 48 7.00 5.28 -13.85
CA VAL A 48 7.04 3.83 -13.67
C VAL A 48 6.97 3.46 -12.19
N ALA A 49 7.65 4.19 -11.30
CA ALA A 49 7.56 3.97 -9.87
C ALA A 49 6.13 4.22 -9.32
N ALA A 50 5.50 5.32 -9.74
CA ALA A 50 4.12 5.65 -9.37
C ALA A 50 3.14 4.57 -9.82
N LEU A 51 3.26 4.11 -11.08
CA LEU A 51 2.43 3.04 -11.63
C LEU A 51 2.65 1.71 -10.90
N ARG A 52 3.90 1.36 -10.56
CA ARG A 52 4.20 0.18 -9.73
C ARG A 52 3.53 0.25 -8.37
N HIS A 53 3.51 1.42 -7.72
CA HIS A 53 2.79 1.61 -6.46
C HIS A 53 1.28 1.47 -6.62
N HIS A 54 0.73 2.01 -7.71
CA HIS A 54 -0.69 1.94 -8.01
C HIS A 54 -1.15 0.50 -8.26
N THR A 55 -0.47 -0.23 -9.14
CA THR A 55 -0.84 -1.63 -9.49
C THR A 55 -0.61 -2.60 -8.34
N ALA A 56 0.35 -2.30 -7.45
CA ALA A 56 0.56 -3.04 -6.22
C ALA A 56 -0.41 -2.65 -5.08
N SER A 57 -1.37 -1.75 -5.30
CA SER A 57 -2.34 -1.35 -4.28
C SER A 57 -3.41 -2.43 -4.07
N THR A 58 -3.90 -2.59 -2.83
CA THR A 58 -5.01 -3.50 -2.55
C THR A 58 -6.30 -3.09 -3.26
N SER A 59 -6.52 -1.78 -3.46
CA SER A 59 -7.69 -1.29 -4.20
C SER A 59 -7.64 -1.73 -5.66
N TYR A 60 -6.47 -1.61 -6.30
CA TYR A 60 -6.26 -2.04 -7.67
C TYR A 60 -6.45 -3.54 -7.84
N LEU A 61 -5.82 -4.36 -6.98
CA LEU A 61 -5.94 -5.81 -7.07
C LEU A 61 -7.40 -6.29 -6.88
N LYS A 62 -8.21 -5.61 -6.06
CA LYS A 62 -9.64 -5.93 -5.88
C LYS A 62 -10.49 -5.66 -7.11
N VAL A 63 -10.19 -4.56 -7.81
CA VAL A 63 -10.88 -4.24 -9.07
C VAL A 63 -10.43 -5.21 -10.17
N MET A 64 -9.12 -5.47 -10.25
CA MET A 64 -8.51 -6.41 -11.21
C MET A 64 -9.08 -7.83 -11.09
N GLU A 65 -9.36 -8.31 -9.87
CA GLU A 65 -9.96 -9.64 -9.63
C GLU A 65 -11.33 -9.81 -10.31
N LYS A 66 -12.11 -8.72 -10.45
CA LYS A 66 -13.48 -8.77 -10.98
C LYS A 66 -13.60 -8.26 -12.41
N ALA A 67 -12.54 -7.64 -12.93
CA ALA A 67 -12.61 -6.95 -14.20
C ALA A 67 -12.34 -7.89 -15.38
N THR A 68 -13.11 -7.70 -16.44
CA THR A 68 -13.01 -8.46 -17.70
C THR A 68 -12.20 -7.71 -18.76
N HIS A 69 -12.13 -6.38 -18.69
CA HIS A 69 -11.45 -5.54 -19.66
C HIS A 69 -10.51 -4.54 -18.98
N ARG A 70 -9.51 -4.12 -19.74
CA ARG A 70 -8.59 -3.03 -19.40
C ARG A 70 -9.05 -1.74 -20.05
N PHE A 71 -8.73 -0.62 -19.42
CA PHE A 71 -9.14 0.69 -19.86
C PHE A 71 -7.93 1.56 -20.17
N ASP A 72 -8.04 2.35 -21.24
CA ASP A 72 -7.10 3.44 -21.53
C ASP A 72 -7.39 4.68 -20.66
N LEU A 73 -6.63 5.75 -20.87
CA LEU A 73 -6.76 7.03 -20.14
C LEU A 73 -8.12 7.71 -20.33
N GLU A 74 -8.79 7.44 -21.45
CA GLU A 74 -10.08 8.03 -21.82
C GLU A 74 -11.27 7.16 -21.34
N GLY A 75 -11.00 5.93 -20.89
CA GLY A 75 -12.00 4.99 -20.43
C GLY A 75 -12.51 4.03 -21.51
N ASN A 76 -11.84 3.95 -22.65
CA ASN A 76 -12.15 2.96 -23.69
C ASN A 76 -11.51 1.61 -23.37
N GLN A 77 -12.15 0.54 -23.83
CA GLN A 77 -11.63 -0.82 -23.66
C GLN A 77 -10.37 -1.01 -24.51
N ALA A 78 -9.25 -1.29 -23.85
CA ALA A 78 -7.92 -1.38 -24.44
C ALA A 78 -7.28 -2.77 -24.18
N GLY A 79 -8.11 -3.81 -24.25
CA GLY A 79 -7.72 -5.21 -24.13
C GLY A 79 -8.51 -5.98 -23.07
N GLU A 80 -8.42 -7.31 -23.15
CA GLU A 80 -9.12 -8.22 -22.23
C GLU A 80 -8.22 -8.62 -21.05
N VAL A 81 -8.83 -8.93 -19.92
CA VAL A 81 -8.20 -9.53 -18.75
C VAL A 81 -8.54 -11.01 -18.72
N THR A 82 -7.52 -11.86 -18.86
CA THR A 82 -7.71 -13.31 -18.79
C THR A 82 -7.99 -13.78 -17.36
N GLN A 83 -8.69 -14.91 -17.22
CA GLN A 83 -9.00 -15.50 -15.92
C GLN A 83 -7.73 -15.80 -15.09
N GLU A 84 -6.62 -16.14 -15.73
CA GLU A 84 -5.33 -16.34 -15.05
C GLU A 84 -4.84 -15.05 -14.36
N GLN A 85 -5.03 -13.90 -15.00
CA GLN A 85 -4.66 -12.61 -14.44
C GLN A 85 -5.56 -12.23 -13.26
N GLN A 86 -6.86 -12.54 -13.33
CA GLN A 86 -7.79 -12.38 -12.20
C GLN A 86 -7.39 -13.29 -11.03
N GLY A 87 -7.07 -14.55 -11.31
CA GLY A 87 -6.60 -15.52 -10.32
C GLY A 87 -5.30 -15.07 -9.63
N PHE A 88 -4.36 -14.52 -10.39
CA PHE A 88 -3.13 -13.94 -9.84
C PHE A 88 -3.40 -12.75 -8.91
N ALA A 89 -4.35 -11.87 -9.28
CA ALA A 89 -4.75 -10.76 -8.41
C ALA A 89 -5.39 -11.25 -7.10
N SER A 90 -6.28 -12.25 -7.17
CA SER A 90 -6.90 -12.88 -5.99
C SER A 90 -5.86 -13.54 -5.07
N ALA A 91 -4.90 -14.26 -5.66
CA ALA A 91 -3.82 -14.89 -4.91
C ALA A 91 -2.95 -13.87 -4.16
N GLN A 92 -2.56 -12.78 -4.83
CA GLN A 92 -1.80 -11.69 -4.20
C GLN A 92 -2.57 -11.01 -3.07
N LEU A 93 -3.88 -10.80 -3.23
CA LEU A 93 -4.71 -10.25 -2.15
C LEU A 93 -4.70 -11.16 -0.92
N LYS A 94 -4.92 -12.47 -1.12
CA LYS A 94 -4.91 -13.46 -0.03
C LYS A 94 -3.58 -13.47 0.70
N GLU A 95 -2.46 -13.46 -0.03
CA GLU A 95 -1.12 -13.42 0.57
C GLU A 95 -0.92 -12.14 1.41
N ARG A 96 -1.35 -10.98 0.89
CA ARG A 96 -1.24 -9.71 1.61
C ARG A 96 -2.09 -9.67 2.87
N PHE A 97 -3.32 -10.19 2.82
CA PHE A 97 -4.16 -10.27 4.00
C PHE A 97 -3.53 -11.17 5.07
N LYS A 98 -2.96 -12.33 4.69
CA LYS A 98 -2.22 -13.21 5.60
C LYS A 98 -1.06 -12.48 6.28
N LYS A 99 -0.17 -11.84 5.49
CA LYS A 99 0.98 -11.07 6.01
C LYS A 99 0.55 -9.92 6.93
N LYS A 100 -0.56 -9.24 6.62
CA LYS A 100 -1.11 -8.16 7.46
C LYS A 100 -1.66 -8.67 8.79
N MET A 101 -2.29 -9.84 8.78
CA MET A 101 -2.79 -10.45 10.02
C MET A 101 -1.63 -10.94 10.91
N GLU A 102 -0.60 -11.53 10.32
CA GLU A 102 0.59 -11.97 11.04
C GLU A 102 1.35 -10.80 11.68
N SER A 103 1.64 -9.75 10.90
CA SER A 103 2.29 -8.53 11.42
C SER A 103 1.48 -7.87 12.54
N LYS A 104 0.15 -7.80 12.41
CA LYS A 104 -0.71 -7.30 13.50
C LYS A 104 -0.59 -8.14 14.77
N LYS A 105 -0.61 -9.48 14.66
CA LYS A 105 -0.45 -10.38 15.81
C LYS A 105 0.90 -10.19 16.50
N LEU A 106 1.98 -9.98 15.73
CA LEU A 106 3.31 -9.73 16.27
C LEU A 106 3.38 -8.39 17.01
N ILE A 107 2.80 -7.33 16.44
CA ILE A 107 2.73 -6.00 17.07
C ILE A 107 1.91 -6.06 18.37
N GLU A 108 0.76 -6.75 18.34
CA GLU A 108 -0.09 -6.94 19.52
C GLU A 108 0.67 -7.66 20.65
N LYS A 109 1.36 -8.76 20.31
CA LYS A 109 2.16 -9.54 21.26
C LYS A 109 3.32 -8.73 21.84
N ALA A 110 4.01 -7.95 21.00
CA ALA A 110 5.09 -7.07 21.44
C ALA A 110 4.56 -5.98 22.40
N LYS A 111 3.42 -5.37 22.08
CA LYS A 111 2.76 -4.36 22.93
C LYS A 111 2.33 -4.96 24.28
N GLN A 112 1.76 -6.17 24.28
CA GLN A 112 1.38 -6.87 25.51
C GLN A 112 2.59 -7.20 26.38
N ALA A 113 3.70 -7.65 25.78
CA ALA A 113 4.94 -7.93 26.50
C ALA A 113 5.52 -6.65 27.14
N GLN A 114 5.55 -5.54 26.40
CA GLN A 114 6.01 -4.24 26.92
C GLN A 114 5.14 -3.76 28.09
N LEU A 115 3.81 -3.85 27.98
CA LEU A 115 2.91 -3.47 29.07
C LEU A 115 3.09 -4.36 30.31
N ALA A 116 3.32 -5.67 30.11
CA ALA A 116 3.57 -6.58 31.22
C ALA A 116 4.90 -6.28 31.91
N GLU A 117 5.95 -5.92 31.16
CA GLU A 117 7.25 -5.52 31.70
C GLU A 117 7.15 -4.21 32.49
N GLN A 118 6.47 -3.20 31.96
CA GLN A 118 6.23 -1.93 32.66
C GLN A 118 5.49 -2.15 33.99
N LYS A 119 4.43 -2.97 33.99
CA LYS A 119 3.70 -3.33 35.23
C LYS A 119 4.57 -4.08 36.23
N LYS A 120 5.49 -4.94 35.78
CA LYS A 120 6.44 -5.64 36.66
C LYS A 120 7.45 -4.67 37.26
N ALA A 121 8.00 -3.77 36.45
CA ALA A 121 8.95 -2.75 36.90
C ALA A 121 8.32 -1.79 37.93
N GLU A 122 7.09 -1.34 37.68
CA GLU A 122 6.35 -0.47 38.61
C GLU A 122 6.10 -1.16 39.96
N LYS A 123 5.63 -2.42 39.95
CA LYS A 123 5.43 -3.20 41.17
C LYS A 123 6.74 -3.41 41.94
N LEU A 124 7.84 -3.65 41.25
CA LEU A 124 9.15 -3.81 41.88
C LEU A 124 9.61 -2.49 42.52
N GLY A 125 9.42 -1.36 41.84
CA GLY A 125 9.70 -0.02 42.39
C GLY A 125 8.91 0.26 43.67
N GLN A 126 7.60 -0.02 43.68
CA GLN A 126 6.75 0.11 44.87
C GLN A 126 7.25 -0.77 46.04
N LEU A 127 7.73 -1.98 45.75
CA LEU A 127 8.24 -2.90 46.77
C LEU A 127 9.54 -2.38 47.39
N VAL A 128 10.46 -1.88 46.55
CA VAL A 128 11.72 -1.29 47.00
C VAL A 128 11.47 -0.05 47.85
N GLU A 129 10.54 0.82 47.45
CA GLU A 129 10.18 2.02 48.22
C GLU A 129 9.59 1.66 49.59
N LYS A 130 8.68 0.67 49.63
CA LYS A 130 8.01 0.23 50.86
C LYS A 130 8.96 -0.42 51.86
N PHE A 131 9.87 -1.29 51.42
CA PHE A 131 10.80 -2.00 52.32
C PHE A 131 12.11 -1.25 52.55
N GLY A 132 12.46 -0.26 51.72
CA GLY A 132 13.61 0.61 51.92
C GLY A 132 13.40 1.59 53.09
N ASN A 133 12.18 2.10 53.26
CA ASN A 133 11.83 3.02 54.36
C ASN A 133 11.61 2.35 55.72
N GLN A 134 11.49 1.02 55.79
CA GLN A 134 11.30 0.28 57.04
C GLN A 134 12.61 -0.08 57.77
N ARG A 135 13.78 0.24 57.21
CA ARG A 135 15.10 -0.03 57.83
C ARG A 135 15.85 1.22 58.31
N ARG A 136 15.15 2.33 58.55
CA ARG A 136 15.71 3.53 59.20
C ARG A 136 15.09 3.75 60.56
#